data_AF-A0A165DDR5-F1
#
_entry.id   AF-A0A165DDR5-F1
#
_cell.length_a   1.000
_cell.length_b   1.000
_cell.length_c   1.000
_cell.angle_alpha   90.00
_cell.angle_beta   90.00
_cell.angle_gamma   90.00
#
_symmetry.space_group_name_H-M   'P 1'
#
loop_
_entity.id
_entity.type
_entity.pdbx_description
1 polymer ?
#
loop_
_entity_poly.entity_id
_entity_poly.type
_entity_poly.pdbx_seq_one_letter_code
_entity_poly.pdbx_strand_id
1 'polypeptide(L)'
;MSDQAALKRQLKIKTGVVKRLLKELTVYKQELEDQQLKLDKFIADGAEDWDIKNGRNMLEESRKMIPHTQSRLEKAVIDLREVVVQAKLDTSMHELEEYIKADETLEEANI
;
A
#
# COMPACT_ATOMS: atom_id res chain seq x y z
N MET A 1 -7.31 26.05 18.39
CA MET A 1 -6.25 26.62 17.51
C MET A 1 -5.01 25.72 17.43
N SER A 2 -4.30 25.43 18.54
CA SER A 2 -3.10 24.56 18.52
C SER A 2 -3.41 23.10 18.13
N ASP A 3 -4.50 22.54 18.66
CA ASP A 3 -4.83 21.12 18.47
C ASP A 3 -5.33 20.80 17.05
N GLN A 4 -6.11 21.69 16.46
CA GLN A 4 -6.52 21.62 15.05
C GLN A 4 -5.32 21.63 14.10
N ALA A 5 -4.33 22.49 14.34
CA ALA A 5 -3.12 22.54 13.51
C ALA A 5 -2.31 21.24 13.64
N ALA A 6 -2.24 20.67 14.84
CA ALA A 6 -1.60 19.39 15.09
C ALA A 6 -2.32 18.23 14.37
N LEU A 7 -3.65 18.14 14.46
CA LEU A 7 -4.45 17.15 13.77
C LEU A 7 -4.30 17.25 12.25
N LYS A 8 -4.40 18.47 11.69
CA LYS A 8 -4.19 18.73 10.26
C LYS A 8 -2.82 18.21 9.78
N ARG A 9 -1.77 18.48 10.55
CA ARG A 9 -0.41 17.97 10.26
C ARG A 9 -0.35 16.45 10.33
N GLN A 10 -0.96 15.83 11.34
CA GLN A 10 -0.96 14.38 11.50
C GLN A 10 -1.72 13.68 10.37
N LEU A 11 -2.90 14.17 9.99
CA LEU A 11 -3.67 13.68 8.85
C LEU A 11 -2.80 13.68 7.59
N LYS A 12 -2.23 14.84 7.23
CA LYS A 12 -1.37 14.97 6.05
C LYS A 12 -0.19 13.98 6.05
N ILE A 13 0.49 13.82 7.18
CA ILE A 13 1.65 12.92 7.29
C ILE A 13 1.21 11.46 7.13
N LYS A 14 0.21 11.03 7.91
CA LYS A 14 -0.23 9.63 7.94
C LYS A 14 -0.91 9.21 6.63
N THR A 15 -1.71 10.09 6.02
CA THR A 15 -2.23 9.90 4.66
C THR A 15 -1.09 9.67 3.66
N GLY A 16 -0.04 10.49 3.70
CA GLY A 16 1.11 10.32 2.83
C GLY A 16 1.85 8.99 3.04
N VAL A 17 1.90 8.47 4.28
CA VAL A 17 2.47 7.16 4.58
C VAL A 17 1.64 6.04 3.94
N VAL A 18 0.32 6.06 4.14
CA VAL A 18 -0.59 5.06 3.57
C VAL A 18 -0.52 5.06 2.04
N LYS A 19 -0.59 6.22 1.38
CA LYS A 19 -0.49 6.31 -0.09
C LYS A 19 0.81 5.74 -0.64
N ARG A 20 1.95 5.97 0.04
CA ARG A 20 3.24 5.39 -0.39
C ARG A 20 3.25 3.88 -0.25
N LEU A 21 2.74 3.34 0.86
CA LEU A 21 2.69 1.91 1.10
C LEU A 21 1.72 1.19 0.15
N LEU A 22 0.58 1.81 -0.18
CA LEU A 22 -0.32 1.32 -1.22
C LEU A 22 0.39 1.20 -2.56
N LYS A 23 1.06 2.28 -2.99
CA LYS A 23 1.83 2.27 -4.25
C LYS A 23 2.94 1.21 -4.24
N GLU A 24 3.68 1.10 -3.14
CA GLU A 24 4.73 0.08 -2.96
C GLU A 24 4.15 -1.33 -3.10
N LEU A 25 3.03 -1.61 -2.43
CA LEU A 25 2.34 -2.90 -2.52
C LEU A 25 1.83 -3.18 -3.94
N THR A 26 1.25 -2.20 -4.62
CA THR A 26 0.79 -2.33 -6.01
C THR A 26 1.95 -2.68 -6.94
N VAL A 27 3.10 -2.03 -6.79
CA VAL A 27 4.29 -2.31 -7.61
C VAL A 27 4.78 -3.74 -7.39
N TYR A 28 4.89 -4.21 -6.13
CA TYR A 28 5.32 -5.58 -5.87
C TYR A 28 4.32 -6.64 -6.36
N LYS A 29 3.02 -6.34 -6.31
CA LYS A 29 1.99 -7.21 -6.90
C LYS A 29 2.12 -7.30 -8.42
N GLN A 30 2.34 -6.16 -9.09
CA GLN A 30 2.56 -6.13 -10.54
C GLN A 30 3.83 -6.89 -10.93
N GLU A 31 4.93 -6.69 -10.19
CA GLU A 31 6.18 -7.40 -10.47
C GLU A 31 6.04 -8.92 -10.29
N LEU A 32 5.26 -9.37 -9.30
CA LEU A 32 4.95 -10.78 -9.14
C LEU A 32 4.16 -11.33 -10.35
N GLU A 33 3.17 -10.57 -10.84
CA GLU A 33 2.38 -10.94 -12.03
C GLU A 33 3.27 -11.02 -13.28
N ASP A 34 4.11 -10.01 -13.51
CA ASP A 34 5.01 -9.96 -14.66
C ASP A 34 6.02 -11.13 -14.65
N GLN A 35 6.53 -11.49 -13.47
CA GLN A 35 7.42 -12.64 -13.30
C GLN A 35 6.68 -13.97 -13.49
N GLN A 36 5.42 -14.07 -13.08
CA GLN A 36 4.59 -15.24 -13.32
C GLN A 36 4.36 -15.43 -14.82
N LEU A 37 3.95 -14.36 -15.53
CA LEU A 37 3.75 -14.37 -16.98
C LEU A 37 5.03 -14.77 -17.72
N LYS A 38 6.19 -14.26 -17.28
CA LYS A 38 7.48 -14.63 -17.86
C LYS A 38 7.81 -16.12 -17.64
N LEU A 39 7.57 -16.65 -16.44
CA LEU A 39 7.78 -18.05 -16.14
C LEU A 39 6.84 -18.96 -16.95
N ASP A 40 5.57 -18.59 -17.05
CA ASP A 40 4.57 -19.33 -17.82
C ASP A 40 4.96 -19.39 -19.30
N LYS A 41 5.50 -18.29 -19.83
CA LYS A 41 6.04 -18.26 -21.19
C LYS A 41 7.25 -19.18 -21.36
N PHE A 42 8.21 -19.19 -20.43
CA PHE A 42 9.33 -20.13 -20.49
C PHE A 42 8.88 -21.59 -20.48
N ILE A 43 7.85 -21.91 -19.69
CA ILE A 43 7.28 -23.26 -19.66
C ILE A 43 6.59 -23.59 -20.99
N ALA A 44 5.79 -22.66 -21.53
CA ALA A 44 5.05 -22.86 -22.78
C ALA A 44 5.98 -23.00 -24.00
N ASP A 45 7.06 -22.22 -24.05
CA ASP A 45 8.04 -22.24 -25.13
C ASP A 45 9.01 -23.45 -25.02
N GLY A 46 8.90 -24.26 -23.97
CA GLY A 46 9.79 -25.40 -23.73
C GLY A 46 11.25 -24.99 -23.49
N ALA A 47 11.45 -23.87 -22.78
CA ALA A 47 12.77 -23.35 -22.45
C ALA A 47 13.59 -24.34 -21.61
N GLU A 48 14.90 -24.10 -21.51
CA GLU A 48 15.81 -24.96 -20.76
C GLU A 48 15.49 -24.99 -19.26
N ASP A 49 15.81 -26.10 -18.61
CA ASP A 49 15.55 -26.32 -17.18
C ASP A 49 16.13 -25.21 -16.28
N TRP A 50 17.27 -24.64 -16.68
CA TRP A 50 17.90 -23.55 -15.95
C TRP A 50 17.04 -22.28 -15.98
N ASP A 51 16.49 -21.91 -17.13
CA ASP A 51 15.65 -20.71 -17.29
C ASP A 51 14.36 -20.83 -16.48
N ILE A 52 13.71 -21.99 -16.52
CA ILE A 52 12.50 -22.26 -15.73
C ILE A 52 12.81 -22.21 -14.23
N LYS A 53 13.93 -22.80 -13.79
CA LYS A 53 14.35 -22.78 -12.39
C LYS A 53 14.67 -21.35 -11.93
N ASN A 54 15.37 -20.59 -12.75
CA ASN A 54 15.70 -19.20 -12.45
C ASN A 54 14.44 -18.33 -12.39
N GLY A 55 13.50 -18.51 -13.32
CA GLY A 55 12.20 -17.82 -13.31
C GLY A 55 11.39 -18.10 -12.04
N ARG A 56 11.36 -19.36 -11.58
CA ARG A 56 10.74 -19.72 -10.28
C ARG A 56 11.40 -19.03 -9.09
N ASN A 57 12.73 -18.98 -9.06
CA ASN A 57 13.45 -18.31 -7.98
C ASN A 57 13.12 -16.81 -7.95
N MET A 58 13.12 -16.14 -9.10
CA MET A 58 12.76 -14.73 -9.18
C MET A 58 11.33 -14.48 -8.68
N LEU A 59 10.36 -15.31 -9.11
CA LEU A 59 8.97 -15.25 -8.67
C LEU A 59 8.83 -15.37 -7.15
N GLU A 60 9.55 -16.32 -6.54
CA GLU A 60 9.53 -16.49 -5.08
C GLU A 60 10.14 -15.30 -4.34
N GLU A 61 11.20 -14.68 -4.87
CA GLU A 61 11.78 -13.48 -4.26
C GLU A 61 10.80 -12.30 -4.27
N SER A 62 10.11 -12.05 -5.39
CA SER A 62 9.08 -11.01 -5.43
C SER A 62 7.90 -11.32 -4.52
N ARG A 63 7.52 -12.60 -4.40
CA ARG A 63 6.42 -13.02 -3.50
C ARG A 63 6.73 -12.67 -2.05
N LYS A 64 7.97 -12.85 -1.60
CA LYS A 64 8.39 -12.58 -0.22
C LYS A 64 8.26 -11.11 0.19
N MET A 65 8.24 -10.18 -0.75
CA MET A 65 8.14 -8.73 -0.48
C MET A 65 6.73 -8.27 -0.11
N ILE A 66 5.71 -9.00 -0.57
CA ILE A 66 4.30 -8.63 -0.42
C ILE A 66 3.85 -8.68 1.05
N PRO A 67 4.06 -9.77 1.82
CA PRO A 67 3.54 -9.87 3.19
C PRO A 67 4.08 -8.79 4.12
N HIS A 68 5.36 -8.45 4.01
CA HIS A 68 5.98 -7.41 4.83
C HIS A 68 5.39 -6.03 4.54
N THR A 69 5.17 -5.73 3.26
CA THR A 69 4.59 -4.45 2.83
C THR A 69 3.11 -4.35 3.22
N GLN A 70 2.35 -5.44 3.11
CA GLN A 70 0.96 -5.52 3.59
C GLN A 70 0.88 -5.25 5.09
N SER A 71 1.70 -5.92 5.92
CA SER A 71 1.68 -5.70 7.37
C SER A 71 2.04 -4.25 7.75
N ARG A 72 2.96 -3.62 7.02
CA ARG A 72 3.29 -2.19 7.21
C ARG A 72 2.11 -1.29 6.82
N LEU A 73 1.43 -1.61 5.71
CA LEU A 73 0.25 -0.88 5.25
C LEU A 73 -0.90 -0.99 6.27
N GLU A 74 -1.21 -2.19 6.75
CA GLU A 74 -2.26 -2.42 7.77
C GLU A 74 -2.03 -1.55 9.02
N LYS A 75 -0.80 -1.53 9.53
CA LYS A 75 -0.43 -0.68 10.67
C LYS A 75 -0.61 0.81 10.36
N ALA A 76 -0.17 1.26 9.19
CA ALA A 76 -0.33 2.65 8.77
C ALA A 76 -1.81 3.06 8.59
N VAL A 77 -2.66 2.13 8.13
CA VAL A 77 -4.11 2.33 8.00
C VAL A 77 -4.77 2.46 9.37
N ILE A 78 -4.41 1.61 10.34
CA ILE A 78 -4.89 1.72 11.73
C ILE A 78 -4.50 3.09 12.30
N ASP A 79 -3.23 3.45 12.18
CA ASP A 79 -2.68 4.74 12.60
C ASP A 79 -3.42 5.94 11.99
N LEU A 80 -3.74 5.89 10.70
CA LEU A 80 -4.48 6.95 10.02
C LEU A 80 -5.94 7.00 10.49
N ARG A 81 -6.57 5.83 10.65
CA ARG A 81 -7.97 5.70 11.11
C ARG A 81 -8.16 6.31 12.50
N GLU A 82 -7.23 6.11 13.41
CA GLU A 82 -7.28 6.73 14.74
C GLU A 82 -7.33 8.26 14.66
N VAL A 83 -6.49 8.86 13.81
CA VAL A 83 -6.45 10.32 13.65
C VAL A 83 -7.69 10.83 12.90
N VAL A 84 -8.20 10.10 11.91
CA VAL A 84 -9.46 10.46 11.23
C VAL A 84 -10.64 10.40 12.18
N VAL A 85 -10.73 9.40 13.06
CA VAL A 85 -11.78 9.31 14.09
C VAL A 85 -11.70 10.50 15.04
N GLN A 86 -10.51 10.89 15.49
CA GLN A 86 -10.32 12.09 16.33
C GLN A 86 -10.74 13.36 15.60
N ALA A 87 -10.33 13.54 14.35
CA ALA A 87 -10.70 14.70 13.54
C ALA A 87 -12.21 14.75 13.26
N LYS A 88 -12.87 13.59 13.13
CA LYS A 88 -14.31 13.50 12.91
C LYS A 88 -15.14 14.03 14.08
N LEU A 89 -14.61 14.02 15.30
CA LEU A 89 -15.30 14.58 16.48
C LEU A 89 -15.33 16.12 16.46
N ASP A 90 -14.45 16.76 15.69
CA ASP A 90 -14.41 18.21 15.51
C ASP A 90 -14.98 18.58 14.14
N THR A 91 -16.20 19.11 14.12
CA THR A 91 -16.92 19.47 12.88
C THR A 91 -16.18 20.52 12.05
N SER A 92 -15.30 21.33 12.66
CA SER A 92 -14.48 22.29 11.91
C SER A 92 -13.39 21.63 11.07
N MET A 93 -13.15 20.32 11.24
CA MET A 93 -12.21 19.54 10.42
C MET A 93 -12.84 19.03 9.12
N HIS A 94 -14.17 18.85 9.07
CA HIS A 94 -14.82 18.06 8.01
C HIS A 94 -14.67 18.68 6.62
N GLU A 95 -14.57 20.01 6.54
CA GLU A 95 -14.36 20.73 5.28
C GLU A 95 -12.88 20.89 4.91
N LEU A 96 -11.95 20.44 5.77
CA LEU A 96 -10.52 20.53 5.49
C LEU A 96 -10.11 19.45 4.48
N GLU A 97 -9.32 19.89 3.49
CA GLU A 97 -8.78 19.02 2.45
C GLU A 97 -8.00 17.83 3.04
N GLU A 98 -7.27 18.01 4.15
CA GLU A 98 -6.54 16.94 4.81
C GLU A 98 -7.45 15.86 5.41
N TYR A 99 -8.62 16.23 5.91
CA TYR A 99 -9.60 15.27 6.43
C TYR A 99 -10.22 14.49 5.28
N ILE A 100 -10.71 15.18 4.24
CA ILE A 100 -11.33 14.55 3.06
C ILE A 100 -10.35 13.56 2.41
N LYS A 101 -9.11 13.99 2.15
CA LYS A 101 -8.08 13.12 1.56
C LYS A 101 -7.72 11.95 2.45
N ALA A 102 -7.73 12.13 3.77
CA ALA A 102 -7.44 11.03 4.70
C ALA A 102 -8.55 9.99 4.67
N ASP A 103 -9.82 10.42 4.62
CA ASP A 103 -10.98 9.54 4.55
C ASP A 103 -11.01 8.77 3.22
N GLU A 104 -10.83 9.45 2.08
CA GLU A 104 -10.70 8.83 0.75
C GLU A 104 -9.57 7.79 0.72
N THR A 105 -8.42 8.11 1.32
CA THR A 105 -7.27 7.19 1.36
C THR A 105 -7.57 5.95 2.22
N LEU A 106 -8.37 6.09 3.28
CA LEU A 106 -8.81 4.93 4.06
C LEU A 106 -9.76 4.05 3.27
N GLU A 107 -10.65 4.62 2.46
CA GLU A 107 -11.51 3.86 1.55
C GLU A 107 -10.69 3.12 0.48
N GLU A 108 -9.74 3.81 -0.16
CA GLU A 108 -8.78 3.22 -1.12
C GLU A 108 -7.95 2.09 -0.50
N ALA A 109 -7.63 2.19 0.79
CA ALA A 109 -6.84 1.19 1.50
C ALA A 109 -7.65 0.01 2.04
N ASN A 110 -8.99 0.09 2.03
CA ASN A 110 -9.89 -0.92 2.61
C ASN A 110 -10.30 -2.00 1.58
N ILE A 111 -9.41 -2.31 0.63
CA ILE A 111 -9.55 -3.37 -0.38
C ILE A 111 -9.31 -4.74 0.26
#